data_AF-A0A9P8SDW0-F1
#
_entry.id   AF-A0A9P8SDW0-F1
#
_cell.length_a   1.000
_cell.length_b   1.000
_cell.length_c   1.000
_cell.angle_alpha   90.00
_cell.angle_beta   90.00
_cell.angle_gamma   90.00
#
_symmetry.space_group_name_H-M   'P 1'
#
loop_
_entity.id
_entity.type
_entity.pdbx_description
1 polymer ?
#
loop_
_entity_poly.entity_id
_entity_poly.type
_entity_poly.pdbx_seq_one_letter_code
_entity_poly.pdbx_strand_id
1 'polypeptide(L)'
;MRVPIKGTILFPDEKVRYEVATMRYLAANTTIPFPYVYHYTPRAESPTGLGPFIVMDLIKNHQNMSRVLLDPEREAGKRPTLDHEIGEEKLEPLYAQMANILLQLSTLKFPRIGSLVEGVDEESASVKGRPLIVNMTEIAVHTNAPPSTLPSQTFAPADKWYSALADTHMAQLTFQHNDAVGDKDDARDKHITRQLFRNLDIKRRLMPDLLKSDGEFRLFSEDFGPVDVLDKGLRVVGVIDWQFAYAAPRAVQL
;
A
#
# COMPACT_ATOMS: atom_id res chain seq x y z
N MET A 1 -18.50 -10.00 2.97
CA MET A 1 -17.78 -9.70 4.24
C MET A 1 -16.31 -10.03 4.02
N ARG A 2 -15.42 -9.08 4.29
CA ARG A 2 -13.96 -9.24 4.21
C ARG A 2 -13.38 -9.21 5.62
N VAL A 3 -12.55 -10.17 5.94
CA VAL A 3 -11.87 -10.29 7.24
C VAL A 3 -10.36 -10.32 6.99
N PRO A 4 -9.55 -9.54 7.72
CA PRO A 4 -8.09 -9.61 7.63
C PRO A 4 -7.58 -11.03 7.91
N ILE A 5 -6.56 -11.48 7.15
CA ILE A 5 -5.93 -12.78 7.36
C ILE A 5 -5.31 -12.81 8.76
N LYS A 6 -5.73 -13.78 9.58
CA LYS A 6 -5.27 -13.94 10.95
C LYS A 6 -3.80 -14.38 10.95
N GLY A 7 -2.99 -13.71 11.78
CA GLY A 7 -1.57 -14.06 11.97
C GLY A 7 -0.60 -13.33 11.04
N THR A 8 -1.08 -12.71 9.97
CA THR A 8 -0.23 -11.95 9.02
C THR A 8 -0.26 -10.45 9.27
N ILE A 9 -1.23 -9.94 10.05
CA ILE A 9 -1.48 -8.50 10.21
C ILE A 9 -1.40 -8.12 11.69
N LEU A 10 -0.37 -7.36 12.06
CA LEU A 10 -0.14 -6.95 13.46
C LEU A 10 -1.14 -5.86 13.92
N PHE A 11 -1.60 -5.00 13.02
CA PHE A 11 -2.48 -3.86 13.33
C PHE A 11 -3.83 -3.96 12.60
N PRO A 12 -4.64 -4.99 12.87
CA PRO A 12 -5.82 -5.27 12.06
C PRO A 12 -6.89 -4.18 12.19
N ASP A 13 -6.99 -3.51 13.35
CA ASP A 13 -7.93 -2.41 13.56
C ASP A 13 -7.50 -1.10 12.89
N GLU A 14 -6.18 -0.81 12.86
CA GLU A 14 -5.66 0.32 12.09
C GLU A 14 -5.85 0.06 10.59
N LYS A 15 -5.49 -1.14 10.13
CA LYS A 15 -5.64 -1.56 8.75
C LYS A 15 -7.06 -1.37 8.23
N VAL A 16 -8.06 -1.93 8.93
CA VAL A 16 -9.47 -1.85 8.51
C VAL A 16 -9.95 -0.39 8.49
N ARG A 17 -9.60 0.42 9.50
CA ARG A 17 -9.98 1.84 9.54
C ARG A 17 -9.37 2.64 8.39
N TYR A 18 -8.07 2.46 8.14
CA TYR A 18 -7.38 3.20 7.07
C TYR A 18 -7.88 2.77 5.68
N GLU A 19 -8.13 1.47 5.49
CA GLU A 19 -8.68 0.95 4.25
C GLU A 19 -10.06 1.54 3.95
N VAL A 20 -10.98 1.52 4.92
CA VAL A 20 -12.32 2.08 4.74
C VAL A 20 -12.28 3.59 4.51
N ALA A 21 -11.49 4.31 5.31
CA ALA A 21 -11.30 5.76 5.14
C ALA A 21 -10.80 6.09 3.73
N THR A 22 -9.85 5.29 3.22
CA THR A 22 -9.28 5.47 1.88
C THR A 22 -10.32 5.18 0.81
N MET A 23 -11.04 4.06 0.89
CA MET A 23 -12.07 3.70 -0.08
C MET A 23 -13.18 4.76 -0.18
N ARG A 24 -13.69 5.23 0.97
CA ARG A 24 -14.74 6.26 1.02
C ARG A 24 -14.24 7.60 0.47
N TYR A 25 -13.04 8.01 0.86
CA TYR A 25 -12.41 9.23 0.33
C TYR A 25 -12.22 9.15 -1.19
N LEU A 26 -11.70 8.04 -1.70
CA LEU A 26 -11.47 7.86 -3.13
C LEU A 26 -12.77 7.82 -3.93
N ALA A 27 -13.81 7.16 -3.42
CA ALA A 27 -15.13 7.15 -4.04
C ALA A 27 -15.75 8.55 -4.14
N ALA A 28 -15.51 9.41 -3.14
CA ALA A 28 -16.01 10.78 -3.14
C ALA A 28 -15.19 11.74 -4.04
N ASN A 29 -13.91 11.45 -4.29
CA ASN A 29 -12.98 12.39 -4.94
C ASN A 29 -12.47 11.93 -6.32
N THR A 30 -12.92 10.76 -6.80
CA THR A 30 -12.51 10.22 -8.10
C THR A 30 -13.69 9.58 -8.83
N THR A 31 -13.47 9.22 -10.08
CA THR A 31 -14.43 8.44 -10.89
C THR A 31 -14.10 6.94 -10.91
N ILE A 32 -13.10 6.53 -10.13
CA ILE A 32 -12.69 5.12 -10.03
C ILE A 32 -13.85 4.33 -9.37
N PRO A 33 -14.22 3.16 -9.90
CA PRO A 33 -15.26 2.35 -9.27
C PRO A 33 -14.74 1.67 -8.00
N PHE A 34 -15.44 1.85 -6.88
CA PHE A 34 -15.16 1.17 -5.61
C PHE A 34 -16.41 0.44 -5.11
N PRO A 35 -16.24 -0.67 -4.36
CA PRO A 35 -17.37 -1.29 -3.68
C PRO A 35 -17.86 -0.37 -2.55
N TYR A 36 -19.19 -0.21 -2.45
CA TYR A 36 -19.77 0.57 -1.35
C TYR A 36 -19.55 -0.14 -0.02
N VAL A 37 -19.06 0.58 0.99
CA VAL A 37 -18.85 0.05 2.34
C VAL A 37 -20.08 0.33 3.20
N TYR A 38 -20.84 -0.73 3.52
CA TYR A 38 -22.03 -0.67 4.37
C TYR A 38 -21.69 -0.56 5.85
N HIS A 39 -20.64 -1.27 6.28
CA HIS A 39 -20.24 -1.31 7.69
C HIS A 39 -18.82 -1.80 7.83
N TYR A 40 -18.15 -1.40 8.91
CA TYR A 40 -16.92 -2.03 9.36
C TYR A 40 -16.89 -2.00 10.88
N THR A 41 -16.14 -2.93 11.48
CA THR A 41 -16.09 -3.06 12.93
C THR A 41 -14.65 -3.29 13.38
N PRO A 42 -14.14 -2.55 14.38
CA PRO A 42 -12.86 -2.86 15.02
C PRO A 42 -12.98 -4.12 15.91
N ARG A 43 -11.85 -4.76 16.25
CA ARG A 43 -11.82 -6.01 17.01
C ARG A 43 -12.65 -5.95 18.30
N ALA A 44 -12.53 -4.87 19.06
CA ALA A 44 -13.18 -4.71 20.35
C ALA A 44 -14.72 -4.73 20.27
N GLU A 45 -15.26 -4.36 19.12
CA GLU A 45 -16.70 -4.23 18.88
C GLU A 45 -17.25 -5.42 18.08
N SER A 46 -16.41 -6.40 17.72
CA SER A 46 -16.78 -7.56 16.92
C SER A 46 -17.60 -8.56 17.75
N PRO A 47 -18.91 -8.72 17.51
CA PRO A 47 -19.78 -9.55 18.34
C PRO A 47 -19.49 -11.06 18.21
N THR A 48 -18.74 -11.45 17.17
CA THR A 48 -18.49 -12.85 16.81
C THR A 48 -17.09 -13.33 17.18
N GLY A 49 -16.23 -12.45 17.72
CA GLY A 49 -14.82 -12.78 17.99
C GLY A 49 -13.98 -13.04 16.74
N LEU A 50 -14.51 -12.76 15.54
CA LEU A 50 -13.82 -12.95 14.25
C LEU A 50 -12.69 -11.94 14.04
N GLY A 51 -12.56 -10.94 14.92
CA GLY A 51 -11.70 -9.78 14.73
C GLY A 51 -12.39 -8.70 13.91
N PRO A 52 -11.63 -7.71 13.42
CA PRO A 52 -12.20 -6.63 12.64
C PRO A 52 -12.62 -7.11 11.25
N PHE A 53 -13.63 -6.49 10.67
CA PHE A 53 -14.15 -6.88 9.35
C PHE A 53 -14.76 -5.69 8.61
N ILE A 54 -14.97 -5.86 7.30
CA ILE A 54 -15.65 -4.91 6.43
C ILE A 54 -16.81 -5.62 5.71
N VAL A 55 -17.99 -5.01 5.76
CA VAL A 55 -19.17 -5.37 4.96
C VAL A 55 -19.28 -4.35 3.84
N MET A 56 -19.14 -4.83 2.61
CA MET A 56 -19.15 -4.02 1.41
C MET A 56 -19.81 -4.77 0.25
N ASP A 57 -20.04 -4.08 -0.86
CA ASP A 57 -20.54 -4.68 -2.10
C ASP A 57 -19.72 -5.88 -2.57
N LEU A 58 -20.43 -6.88 -3.09
CA LEU A 58 -19.83 -7.89 -3.95
C LEU A 58 -19.91 -7.42 -5.41
N ILE A 59 -18.80 -6.89 -5.92
CA ILE A 59 -18.72 -6.48 -7.33
C ILE A 59 -18.75 -7.72 -8.21
N LYS A 60 -19.74 -7.81 -9.10
CA LYS A 60 -19.82 -8.89 -10.09
C LYS A 60 -18.78 -8.66 -11.19
N ASN A 61 -17.64 -9.31 -11.07
CA ASN A 61 -16.57 -9.34 -12.06
C ASN A 61 -16.40 -10.74 -12.66
N HIS A 62 -15.73 -10.84 -13.81
CA HIS A 62 -15.34 -12.14 -14.38
C HIS A 62 -13.98 -12.58 -13.81
N GLN A 63 -13.06 -11.62 -13.68
CA GLN A 63 -11.69 -11.83 -13.20
C GLN A 63 -11.07 -10.49 -12.75
N ASN A 64 -9.79 -10.47 -12.39
CA ASN A 64 -9.02 -9.22 -12.22
C ASN A 64 -8.14 -8.98 -13.45
N MET A 65 -7.65 -7.76 -13.61
CA MET A 65 -6.81 -7.34 -14.73
C MET A 65 -5.54 -8.18 -14.82
N SER A 66 -4.93 -8.55 -13.69
CA SER A 66 -3.76 -9.44 -13.66
C SER A 66 -4.03 -10.77 -14.35
N ARG A 67 -5.21 -11.36 -14.20
CA ARG A 67 -5.59 -12.60 -14.92
C ARG A 67 -5.83 -12.40 -16.41
N VAL A 68 -6.35 -11.24 -16.81
CA VAL A 68 -6.52 -10.90 -18.24
C VAL A 68 -5.17 -10.80 -18.93
N LEU A 69 -4.18 -10.23 -18.24
CA LEU A 69 -2.83 -10.01 -18.73
C LEU A 69 -1.92 -11.24 -18.60
N LEU A 70 -2.36 -12.28 -17.88
CA LEU A 70 -1.52 -13.42 -17.54
C LEU A 70 -1.26 -14.31 -18.77
N ASP A 71 0.01 -14.66 -18.97
CA ASP A 71 0.42 -15.70 -19.91
C ASP A 71 -0.35 -17.01 -19.65
N PRO A 72 -1.13 -17.52 -20.62
CA PRO A 72 -1.93 -18.73 -20.46
C PRO A 72 -1.08 -20.00 -20.33
N GLU A 73 0.15 -20.00 -20.85
CA GLU A 73 1.07 -21.13 -20.78
C GLU A 73 1.89 -21.16 -19.48
N ARG A 74 1.80 -20.11 -18.65
CA ARG A 74 2.57 -20.01 -17.41
C ARG A 74 2.12 -21.07 -16.40
N GLU A 75 3.10 -21.80 -15.88
CA GLU A 75 2.91 -22.79 -14.81
C GLU A 75 2.32 -22.18 -13.53
N ALA A 76 1.40 -22.92 -12.90
CA ALA A 76 0.87 -22.54 -11.60
C ALA A 76 1.99 -22.39 -10.55
N GLY A 77 1.98 -21.27 -9.82
CA GLY A 77 2.94 -20.98 -8.75
C GLY A 77 4.21 -20.22 -9.16
N LYS A 78 4.45 -19.95 -10.45
CA LYS A 78 5.54 -19.09 -10.92
C LYS A 78 5.25 -17.59 -10.70
N ARG A 79 6.15 -16.68 -11.03
CA ARG A 79 5.77 -15.26 -11.05
C ARG A 79 4.75 -15.02 -12.19
N PRO A 80 3.78 -14.11 -12.02
CA PRO A 80 2.92 -13.69 -13.12
C PRO A 80 3.77 -13.06 -14.23
N THR A 81 3.56 -13.47 -15.47
CA THR A 81 4.21 -12.90 -16.66
C THR A 81 3.11 -12.41 -17.60
N LEU A 82 3.38 -11.30 -18.30
CA LEU A 82 2.51 -10.80 -19.34
C LEU A 82 2.44 -11.82 -20.49
N ASP A 83 1.25 -12.12 -20.96
CA ASP A 83 1.03 -12.90 -22.19
C ASP A 83 1.74 -12.20 -23.36
N HIS A 84 2.73 -12.87 -23.94
CA HIS A 84 3.51 -12.33 -25.06
C HIS A 84 2.72 -12.27 -26.37
N GLU A 85 1.63 -13.02 -26.48
CA GLU A 85 0.75 -13.06 -27.65
C GLU A 85 -0.50 -12.17 -27.47
N ILE A 86 -0.60 -11.42 -26.37
CA ILE A 86 -1.73 -10.54 -26.14
C ILE A 86 -1.81 -9.46 -27.22
N GLY A 87 -2.94 -9.41 -27.91
CA GLY A 87 -3.20 -8.40 -28.93
C GLY A 87 -3.32 -6.99 -28.36
N GLU A 88 -2.87 -6.00 -29.13
CA GLU A 88 -2.94 -4.57 -28.76
C GLU A 88 -4.38 -4.14 -28.45
N GLU A 89 -5.37 -4.72 -29.12
CA GLU A 89 -6.80 -4.44 -28.91
C GLU A 89 -7.29 -4.78 -27.49
N LYS A 90 -6.57 -5.63 -26.75
CA LYS A 90 -6.81 -5.90 -25.33
C LYS A 90 -5.87 -5.10 -24.45
N LEU A 91 -4.59 -5.04 -24.83
CA LEU A 91 -3.54 -4.44 -24.01
C LEU A 91 -3.74 -2.94 -23.84
N GLU A 92 -4.00 -2.22 -24.93
CA GLU A 92 -4.17 -0.77 -24.94
C GLU A 92 -5.30 -0.30 -24.01
N PRO A 93 -6.55 -0.80 -24.10
CA PRO A 93 -7.62 -0.32 -23.21
C PRO A 93 -7.37 -0.66 -21.74
N LEU A 94 -6.70 -1.77 -21.44
CA LEU A 94 -6.34 -2.17 -20.08
C LEU A 94 -5.31 -1.21 -19.46
N TYR A 95 -4.21 -0.97 -20.17
CA TYR A 95 -3.18 -0.04 -19.72
C TYR A 95 -3.68 1.40 -19.67
N ALA A 96 -4.53 1.81 -20.62
CA ALA A 96 -5.17 3.13 -20.59
C ALA A 96 -6.05 3.32 -19.33
N GLN A 97 -6.82 2.30 -18.94
CA GLN A 97 -7.63 2.35 -17.71
C GLN A 97 -6.75 2.36 -16.45
N MET A 98 -5.68 1.57 -16.41
CA MET A 98 -4.71 1.58 -15.31
C MET A 98 -4.02 2.94 -15.17
N ALA A 99 -3.58 3.53 -16.29
CA ALA A 99 -2.99 4.86 -16.32
C ALA A 99 -3.98 5.93 -15.85
N ASN A 100 -5.25 5.83 -16.26
CA ASN A 100 -6.32 6.72 -15.79
C ASN A 100 -6.56 6.61 -14.27
N ILE A 101 -6.50 5.40 -13.70
CA ILE A 101 -6.57 5.21 -12.25
C ILE A 101 -5.39 5.91 -11.56
N LEU A 102 -4.16 5.60 -11.98
CA LEU A 102 -2.95 6.19 -11.40
C LEU A 102 -2.93 7.72 -11.52
N LEU A 103 -3.38 8.26 -12.65
CA LEU A 103 -3.50 9.70 -12.85
C LEU A 103 -4.46 10.34 -11.85
N GLN A 104 -5.65 9.75 -11.65
CA GLN A 104 -6.62 10.23 -10.68
C GLN A 104 -6.08 10.16 -9.24
N LEU A 105 -5.43 9.06 -8.85
CA LEU A 105 -4.80 8.95 -7.52
C LEU A 105 -3.72 10.02 -7.34
N SER A 106 -2.95 10.29 -8.40
CA SER A 106 -1.90 11.30 -8.34
C SER A 106 -2.44 12.69 -8.08
N THR A 107 -3.66 13.05 -8.50
CA THR A 107 -4.18 14.41 -8.32
C THR A 107 -4.55 14.74 -6.88
N LEU A 108 -4.74 13.72 -6.04
CA LEU A 108 -5.07 13.84 -4.62
C LEU A 108 -3.85 14.29 -3.84
N LYS A 109 -3.95 15.46 -3.18
CA LYS A 109 -2.85 16.08 -2.45
C LYS A 109 -3.11 16.13 -0.96
N PHE A 110 -2.08 15.86 -0.18
CA PHE A 110 -2.14 15.86 1.27
C PHE A 110 -0.99 16.67 1.88
N PRO A 111 -1.23 17.36 3.01
CA PRO A 111 -0.22 18.19 3.65
C PRO A 111 0.81 17.40 4.47
N ARG A 112 0.56 16.11 4.72
CA ARG A 112 1.41 15.24 5.54
C ARG A 112 1.47 13.83 4.95
N ILE A 113 2.54 13.12 5.28
CA ILE A 113 2.72 11.69 5.05
C ILE A 113 2.01 10.92 6.16
N GLY A 114 1.21 9.94 5.78
CA GLY A 114 0.40 9.16 6.71
C GLY A 114 -0.84 8.56 6.08
N SER A 115 -1.53 7.70 6.82
CA SER A 115 -2.76 7.07 6.38
C SER A 115 -3.99 7.96 6.65
N LEU A 116 -4.99 7.79 5.79
CA LEU A 116 -6.27 8.49 5.91
C LEU A 116 -7.06 7.95 7.10
N VAL A 117 -7.71 8.87 7.81
CA VAL A 117 -8.65 8.57 8.89
C VAL A 117 -9.91 9.36 8.60
N GLU A 118 -11.06 8.70 8.80
CA GLU A 118 -12.37 9.33 8.66
C GLU A 118 -12.50 10.54 9.58
N GLY A 119 -13.17 11.57 9.07
CA GLY A 119 -13.51 12.77 9.80
C GLY A 119 -14.82 12.63 10.54
N VAL A 120 -15.48 13.76 10.79
CA VAL A 120 -16.81 13.78 11.42
C VAL A 120 -17.86 13.24 10.45
N ASP A 121 -17.70 13.55 9.16
CA ASP A 121 -18.50 12.99 8.07
C ASP A 121 -17.73 11.84 7.39
N GLU A 122 -18.42 10.76 7.01
CA GLU A 122 -17.81 9.58 6.38
C GLU A 122 -17.05 9.91 5.08
N GLU A 123 -17.43 11.00 4.41
CA GLU A 123 -16.82 11.49 3.17
C GLU A 123 -15.60 12.38 3.42
N SER A 124 -15.38 12.80 4.68
CA SER A 124 -14.35 13.77 5.08
C SER A 124 -13.10 13.10 5.64
N ALA A 125 -12.29 12.42 4.82
CA ALA A 125 -11.04 11.82 5.31
C ALA A 125 -9.86 12.81 5.32
N SER A 126 -8.94 12.64 6.27
CA SER A 126 -7.69 13.43 6.34
C SER A 126 -6.53 12.60 6.88
N VAL A 127 -5.30 13.03 6.58
CA VAL A 127 -4.09 12.33 7.04
C VAL A 127 -3.87 12.57 8.53
N LYS A 128 -4.30 11.62 9.35
CA LYS A 128 -4.12 11.62 10.82
C LYS A 128 -3.50 10.34 11.35
N GLY A 129 -3.55 9.25 10.59
CA GLY A 129 -2.94 7.98 10.94
C GLY A 129 -1.47 7.96 10.57
N ARG A 130 -0.64 7.28 11.38
CA ARG A 130 0.73 6.94 10.96
C ARG A 130 0.69 6.18 9.63
N PRO A 131 1.71 6.28 8.77
CA PRO A 131 1.82 5.42 7.60
C PRO A 131 1.74 3.95 8.02
N LEU A 132 0.95 3.16 7.29
CA LEU A 132 0.90 1.72 7.42
C LEU A 132 1.49 1.10 6.14
N ILE A 133 2.79 0.80 6.18
CA ILE A 133 3.53 0.22 5.05
C ILE A 133 3.72 -1.29 5.23
N VAL A 134 3.86 -2.01 4.13
CA VAL A 134 4.07 -3.47 4.09
C VAL A 134 5.27 -3.86 4.94
N ASN A 135 6.37 -3.12 4.85
CA ASN A 135 7.59 -3.38 5.62
C ASN A 135 7.38 -3.39 7.14
N MET A 136 6.41 -2.62 7.67
CA MET A 136 6.11 -2.66 9.11
C MET A 136 5.45 -3.98 9.52
N THR A 137 4.63 -4.54 8.63
CA THR A 137 4.01 -5.85 8.82
C THR A 137 5.08 -6.93 8.75
N GLU A 138 6.00 -6.85 7.79
CA GLU A 138 7.14 -7.77 7.67
C GLU A 138 8.01 -7.76 8.93
N ILE A 139 8.37 -6.57 9.44
CA ILE A 139 9.14 -6.44 10.69
C ILE A 139 8.38 -7.04 11.87
N ALA A 140 7.09 -6.76 11.97
CA ALA A 140 6.25 -7.28 13.05
C ALA A 140 6.11 -8.81 13.04
N VAL A 141 6.06 -9.42 11.85
CA VAL A 141 5.84 -10.87 11.68
C VAL A 141 7.16 -11.64 11.75
N HIS A 142 8.23 -11.13 11.14
CA HIS A 142 9.49 -11.85 10.97
C HIS A 142 10.57 -11.48 11.99
N THR A 143 10.29 -10.54 12.89
CA THR A 143 11.27 -10.08 13.88
C THR A 143 10.65 -9.95 15.27
N ASN A 144 11.51 -9.93 16.29
CA ASN A 144 11.13 -9.53 17.66
C ASN A 144 11.46 -8.05 17.94
N ALA A 145 11.43 -7.21 16.91
CA ALA A 145 11.68 -5.78 17.07
C ALA A 145 10.63 -5.15 17.99
N PRO A 146 11.02 -4.31 18.97
CA PRO A 146 10.06 -3.60 19.80
C PRO A 146 9.12 -2.72 18.95
N PRO A 147 7.82 -2.60 19.27
CA PRO A 147 6.90 -1.72 18.54
C PRO A 147 7.36 -0.26 18.46
N SER A 148 8.23 0.19 19.38
CA SER A 148 8.85 1.52 19.34
C SER A 148 9.82 1.74 18.18
N THR A 149 10.25 0.69 17.47
CA THR A 149 11.08 0.83 16.25
C THR A 149 10.25 1.20 15.01
N LEU A 150 8.93 1.12 15.13
CA LEU A 150 7.99 1.40 14.05
C LEU A 150 7.59 2.88 14.06
N PRO A 151 7.45 3.55 12.90
CA PRO A 151 6.89 4.89 12.83
C PRO A 151 5.54 4.97 13.53
N SER A 152 5.35 5.94 14.43
CA SER A 152 4.13 6.08 15.25
C SER A 152 3.36 7.39 15.02
N GLN A 153 3.77 8.19 14.04
CA GLN A 153 3.23 9.53 13.79
C GLN A 153 3.07 9.81 12.29
N THR A 154 2.39 10.91 11.96
CA THR A 154 2.40 11.49 10.62
C THR A 154 3.60 12.41 10.44
N PHE A 155 4.08 12.59 9.21
CA PHE A 155 5.26 13.41 8.93
C PHE A 155 4.89 14.60 8.05
N ALA A 156 5.25 15.81 8.47
CA ALA A 156 5.05 17.02 7.65
C ALA A 156 6.18 17.19 6.62
N PRO A 157 7.46 17.12 7.03
CA PRO A 157 8.53 17.15 6.05
C PRO A 157 8.94 15.72 5.64
N ALA A 158 9.28 15.55 4.37
CA ALA A 158 9.62 14.23 3.81
C ALA A 158 10.91 13.66 4.41
N ASP A 159 11.83 14.53 4.81
CA ASP A 159 13.11 14.17 5.41
C ASP A 159 12.96 13.36 6.70
N LYS A 160 12.00 13.72 7.56
CA LYS A 160 11.70 12.99 8.80
C LYS A 160 11.10 11.62 8.54
N TRP A 161 10.32 11.49 7.46
CA TRP A 161 9.81 10.20 7.01
C TRP A 161 10.96 9.30 6.55
N TYR A 162 11.87 9.80 5.73
CA TYR A 162 13.01 9.01 5.26
C TYR A 162 13.95 8.61 6.40
N SER A 163 14.18 9.47 7.40
CA SER A 163 14.92 9.08 8.60
C SER A 163 14.23 7.94 9.35
N ALA A 164 12.91 8.02 9.56
CA ALA A 164 12.16 6.96 10.21
C ALA A 164 12.17 5.65 9.40
N LEU A 165 12.11 5.73 8.07
CA LEU A 165 12.22 4.59 7.17
C LEU A 165 13.61 3.95 7.21
N ALA A 166 14.68 4.76 7.25
CA ALA A 166 16.04 4.28 7.40
C ALA A 166 16.22 3.53 8.73
N ASP A 167 15.71 4.08 9.83
CA ASP A 167 15.75 3.42 11.14
C ASP A 167 14.96 2.11 11.14
N THR A 168 13.81 2.08 10.46
CA THR A 168 12.97 0.88 10.30
C THR A 168 13.72 -0.23 9.54
N HIS A 169 14.42 0.11 8.44
CA HIS A 169 15.25 -0.84 7.70
C HIS A 169 16.44 -1.36 8.51
N MET A 170 17.05 -0.51 9.34
CA MET A 170 18.13 -0.92 10.24
C MET A 170 17.62 -1.81 11.38
N ALA A 171 16.43 -1.55 11.89
CA ALA A 171 15.77 -2.39 12.88
C ALA A 171 15.51 -3.79 12.30
N GLN A 172 14.95 -3.88 11.09
CA GLN A 172 14.76 -5.16 10.40
C GLN A 172 16.09 -5.93 10.28
N LEU A 173 17.16 -5.28 9.81
CA LEU A 173 18.48 -5.92 9.69
C LEU A 173 19.04 -6.41 11.03
N THR A 174 18.69 -5.73 12.13
CA THR A 174 19.17 -6.07 13.48
C THR A 174 18.36 -7.19 14.12
N PHE A 175 17.04 -7.22 13.91
CA PHE A 175 16.13 -8.10 14.64
C PHE A 175 15.62 -9.29 13.81
N GLN A 176 15.76 -9.28 12.49
CA GLN A 176 15.36 -10.41 11.64
C GLN A 176 16.43 -11.49 11.65
N HIS A 177 16.16 -12.59 12.35
CA HIS A 177 17.11 -13.70 12.50
C HIS A 177 16.95 -14.77 11.42
N ASN A 178 15.71 -14.98 10.97
CA ASN A 178 15.36 -16.02 9.99
C ASN A 178 15.02 -15.38 8.64
N ASP A 179 15.42 -16.06 7.56
CA ASP A 179 15.12 -15.68 6.16
C ASP A 179 15.48 -14.22 5.82
N ALA A 180 16.41 -13.62 6.56
CA ALA A 180 16.84 -12.25 6.36
C ALA A 180 17.76 -12.11 5.14
N VAL A 181 18.58 -13.13 4.88
CA VAL A 181 19.61 -13.16 3.84
C VAL A 181 19.71 -14.55 3.21
N GLY A 182 19.96 -14.62 1.91
CA GLY A 182 20.16 -15.88 1.19
C GLY A 182 21.57 -16.44 1.37
N ASP A 183 22.58 -15.58 1.29
CA ASP A 183 23.99 -15.92 1.48
C ASP A 183 24.78 -14.73 2.04
N LYS A 184 26.10 -14.87 2.12
CA LYS A 184 27.01 -13.86 2.64
C LYS A 184 27.05 -12.60 1.78
N ASP A 185 26.93 -12.73 0.47
CA ASP A 185 27.01 -11.59 -0.45
C ASP A 185 25.70 -10.80 -0.40
N ASP A 186 24.54 -11.48 -0.39
CA ASP A 186 23.24 -10.86 -0.13
C ASP A 186 23.22 -10.13 1.22
N ALA A 187 23.80 -10.74 2.27
CA ALA A 187 23.92 -10.07 3.57
C ALA A 187 24.75 -8.79 3.51
N ARG A 188 25.88 -8.82 2.78
CA ARG A 188 26.76 -7.67 2.60
C ARG A 188 26.07 -6.57 1.80
N ASP A 189 25.41 -6.91 0.71
CA ASP A 189 24.72 -5.96 -0.16
C ASP A 189 23.54 -5.31 0.55
N LYS A 190 22.75 -6.09 1.30
CA LYS A 190 21.67 -5.59 2.16
C LYS A 190 22.17 -4.65 3.24
N HIS A 191 23.32 -4.95 3.86
CA HIS A 191 23.92 -4.08 4.87
C HIS A 191 24.44 -2.78 4.24
N ILE A 192 25.23 -2.87 3.16
CA ILE A 192 25.80 -1.71 2.47
C ILE A 192 24.69 -0.80 1.96
N THR A 193 23.67 -1.35 1.30
CA THR A 193 22.54 -0.58 0.76
C THR A 193 21.81 0.19 1.85
N ARG A 194 21.50 -0.44 2.99
CA ARG A 194 20.84 0.23 4.12
C ARG A 194 21.71 1.30 4.76
N GLN A 195 23.02 1.07 4.89
CA GLN A 195 23.96 2.07 5.39
C GLN A 195 24.11 3.25 4.43
N LEU A 196 24.15 2.99 3.12
CA LEU A 196 24.18 4.05 2.10
C LEU A 196 22.91 4.89 2.15
N PHE A 197 21.73 4.26 2.21
CA PHE A 197 20.45 4.95 2.36
C PHE A 197 20.45 5.86 3.60
N ARG A 198 20.81 5.31 4.76
CA ARG A 198 20.92 6.08 6.01
C ARG A 198 21.93 7.22 5.93
N ASN A 199 23.09 6.99 5.33
CA ASN A 199 24.12 8.01 5.16
C ASN A 199 23.68 9.14 4.22
N LEU A 200 22.94 8.82 3.16
CA LEU A 200 22.38 9.81 2.24
C LEU A 200 21.31 10.65 2.95
N ASP A 201 20.47 10.03 3.78
CA ASP A 201 19.49 10.74 4.62
C ASP A 201 20.17 11.69 5.62
N ILE A 202 21.13 11.20 6.42
CA ILE A 202 21.89 12.02 7.39
C ILE A 202 22.56 13.21 6.70
N LYS A 203 23.13 13.00 5.51
CA LYS A 203 23.80 14.06 4.74
C LYS A 203 22.83 14.97 3.98
N ARG A 204 21.51 14.75 4.08
CA ARG A 204 20.47 15.46 3.31
C ARG A 204 20.71 15.41 1.80
N ARG A 205 21.26 14.30 1.32
CA ARG A 205 21.54 14.01 -0.10
C ARG A 205 20.53 13.04 -0.71
N LEU A 206 19.57 12.57 0.06
CA LEU A 206 18.48 11.77 -0.44
C LEU A 206 17.57 12.65 -1.30
N MET A 207 17.67 12.49 -2.62
CA MET A 207 16.81 13.14 -3.63
C MET A 207 16.51 14.63 -3.35
N PRO A 208 17.50 15.52 -3.51
CA PRO A 208 17.39 16.95 -3.15
C PRO A 208 16.21 17.68 -3.80
N ASP A 209 15.83 17.30 -5.03
CA ASP A 209 14.71 17.90 -5.74
C ASP A 209 13.34 17.39 -5.27
N LEU A 210 13.28 16.22 -4.63
CA LEU A 210 12.04 15.66 -4.10
C LEU A 210 11.75 16.09 -2.66
N LEU A 211 12.78 16.49 -1.92
CA LEU A 211 12.62 17.17 -0.62
C LEU A 211 12.05 18.59 -0.78
N LYS A 212 12.08 19.19 -1.98
CA LYS A 212 11.44 20.49 -2.27
C LYS A 212 9.90 20.40 -2.34
N SER A 213 9.33 19.20 -2.27
CA SER A 213 7.88 18.96 -2.34
C SER A 213 7.19 18.88 -0.97
N ASP A 214 7.84 19.37 0.09
CA ASP A 214 7.26 19.44 1.43
C ASP A 214 5.88 20.13 1.39
N GLY A 215 4.86 19.42 1.87
CA GLY A 215 3.48 19.89 1.90
C GLY A 215 2.59 19.47 0.72
N GLU A 216 3.12 18.75 -0.29
CA GLU A 216 2.31 18.17 -1.39
C GLU A 216 2.57 16.66 -1.56
N PHE A 217 2.09 15.87 -0.61
CA PHE A 217 2.13 14.40 -0.69
C PHE A 217 0.97 13.87 -1.51
N ARG A 218 1.15 12.70 -2.13
CA ARG A 218 0.13 12.08 -2.99
C ARG A 218 -0.24 10.70 -2.47
N LEU A 219 -1.45 10.24 -2.77
CA LEU A 219 -1.85 8.89 -2.36
C LEU A 219 -1.02 7.85 -3.10
N PHE A 220 -0.50 6.88 -2.37
CA PHE A 220 0.28 5.77 -2.87
C PHE A 220 -0.11 4.50 -2.11
N SER A 221 -0.02 3.34 -2.75
CA SER A 221 -0.19 2.03 -2.11
C SER A 221 0.94 1.13 -2.59
N GLU A 222 1.68 0.53 -1.64
CA GLU A 222 2.81 -0.36 -1.91
C GLU A 222 2.41 -1.67 -2.59
N ASP A 223 1.14 -2.05 -2.45
CA ASP A 223 0.59 -3.33 -2.92
C ASP A 223 -0.31 -3.15 -4.14
N PHE A 224 -0.47 -1.91 -4.65
CA PHE A 224 -1.41 -1.65 -5.74
C PHE A 224 -0.87 -2.11 -7.09
N GLY A 225 -1.60 -3.01 -7.75
CA GLY A 225 -1.31 -3.45 -9.10
C GLY A 225 -2.52 -4.00 -9.84
N PRO A 226 -2.32 -4.61 -11.03
CA PRO A 226 -3.40 -5.19 -11.82
C PRO A 226 -4.21 -6.28 -11.10
N VAL A 227 -3.68 -6.86 -10.02
CA VAL A 227 -4.38 -7.87 -9.22
C VAL A 227 -5.57 -7.28 -8.44
N ASP A 228 -5.52 -5.98 -8.14
CA ASP A 228 -6.52 -5.23 -7.36
C ASP A 228 -7.60 -4.59 -8.23
N VAL A 229 -7.44 -4.66 -9.55
CA VAL A 229 -8.35 -4.07 -10.52
C VAL A 229 -9.27 -5.15 -11.07
N LEU A 230 -10.56 -5.05 -10.76
CA LEU A 230 -11.58 -6.01 -11.19
C LEU A 230 -12.01 -5.72 -12.64
N ASP A 231 -11.96 -6.75 -13.49
CA ASP A 231 -12.30 -6.68 -14.90
C ASP A 231 -13.62 -7.38 -15.22
N LYS A 232 -14.39 -6.75 -16.12
CA LYS A 232 -15.54 -7.35 -16.79
C LYS A 232 -15.54 -7.02 -18.28
N GLY A 233 -14.77 -7.78 -19.04
CA GLY A 233 -14.74 -7.66 -20.50
C GLY A 233 -13.99 -6.41 -20.95
N LEU A 234 -12.74 -6.29 -20.49
CA LEU A 234 -11.83 -5.16 -20.75
C LEU A 234 -12.31 -3.83 -20.18
N ARG A 235 -13.13 -3.90 -19.12
CA ARG A 235 -13.65 -2.72 -18.42
C ARG A 235 -13.45 -2.89 -16.93
N VAL A 236 -12.84 -1.89 -16.33
CA VAL A 236 -12.70 -1.80 -14.88
C VAL A 236 -14.07 -1.62 -14.25
N VAL A 237 -14.44 -2.53 -13.35
CA VAL A 237 -15.71 -2.50 -12.61
C VAL A 237 -15.52 -2.32 -11.12
N GLY A 238 -14.28 -2.34 -10.63
CA GLY A 238 -13.95 -2.14 -9.24
C GLY A 238 -12.45 -2.08 -9.01
N VAL A 239 -12.02 -1.31 -8.01
CA VAL A 239 -10.65 -1.33 -7.51
C VAL A 239 -10.69 -1.59 -6.01
N ILE A 240 -9.92 -2.57 -5.55
CA ILE A 240 -9.96 -3.07 -4.17
C ILE A 240 -8.58 -3.01 -3.52
N ASP A 241 -8.49 -3.56 -2.30
CA ASP A 241 -7.25 -3.75 -1.54
C ASP A 241 -6.45 -2.47 -1.22
N TRP A 242 -7.07 -1.56 -0.47
CA TRP A 242 -6.48 -0.25 -0.11
C TRP A 242 -5.77 -0.25 1.26
N GLN A 243 -5.43 -1.43 1.75
CA GLN A 243 -4.96 -1.64 3.12
C GLN A 243 -3.59 -1.04 3.46
N PHE A 244 -2.74 -0.82 2.46
CA PHE A 244 -1.41 -0.21 2.59
C PHE A 244 -1.32 1.14 1.87
N ALA A 245 -2.47 1.78 1.67
CA ALA A 245 -2.53 3.11 1.09
C ALA A 245 -2.18 4.18 2.13
N TYR A 246 -1.34 5.14 1.73
CA TYR A 246 -0.96 6.29 2.53
C TYR A 246 -0.56 7.46 1.64
N ALA A 247 -0.64 8.68 2.17
CA ALA A 247 -0.03 9.84 1.54
C ALA A 247 1.49 9.70 1.62
N ALA A 248 2.18 9.66 0.49
CA ALA A 248 3.61 9.41 0.38
C ALA A 248 4.33 10.55 -0.36
N PRO A 249 5.66 10.68 -0.19
CA PRO A 249 6.48 11.51 -1.08
C PRO A 249 6.40 11.05 -2.54
N ARG A 250 6.51 11.98 -3.49
CA ARG A 250 6.54 11.68 -4.93
C ARG A 250 7.63 10.69 -5.33
N ALA A 251 8.74 10.61 -4.59
CA ALA A 251 9.86 9.70 -4.87
C ALA A 251 9.50 8.22 -4.80
N VAL A 252 8.43 7.88 -4.07
CA VAL A 252 7.99 6.50 -3.87
C VAL A 252 7.06 6.06 -5.02
N GLN A 253 6.70 6.97 -5.94
CA GLN A 253 5.66 6.77 -6.96
C GLN A 253 6.19 6.57 -8.39
N LEU A 254 7.51 6.43 -8.56
CA LEU A 254 8.21 6.19 -9.84
C LEU A 254 9.13 4.98 -9.69
#